data_AF-A0A533WCL8-F1
#
_entry.id   AF-A0A533WCL8-F1
#
_cell.length_a   1.000
_cell.length_b   1.000
_cell.length_c   1.000
_cell.angle_alpha   90.00
_cell.angle_beta   90.00
_cell.angle_gamma   90.00
#
_symmetry.space_group_name_H-M   'P 1'
#
loop_
_entity.id
_entity.type
_entity.pdbx_description
1 polymer ?
#
loop_
_entity_poly.entity_id
_entity_poly.type
_entity_poly.pdbx_seq_one_letter_code
_entity_poly.pdbx_strand_id
1 'polypeptide(L)'
;MVEVEVLIRSVEAARLSEDAKDNSEVAFEVTASLNETDRSPGQLVMRFSIDIQTAPQLAKIDISGVAKLIGEEQEIERLLVGKDAGSTPPVFMSIYKKVYAMLYLLAGSLRIPYPSPGLLKVVKVASSREVAATAENERIRR
;
A
#
# COMPACT_ATOMS: atom_id res chain seq x y z
N MET A 1 6.12 -14.06 -17.03
CA MET A 1 6.15 -12.68 -16.50
C MET A 1 4.74 -12.29 -16.09
N VAL A 2 4.54 -11.68 -14.92
CA VAL A 2 3.21 -11.22 -14.46
C VAL A 2 3.01 -9.75 -14.78
N GLU A 3 1.91 -9.44 -15.46
CA GLU A 3 1.41 -8.08 -15.63
C GLU A 3 0.58 -7.66 -14.41
N VAL A 4 0.77 -6.41 -13.97
CA VAL A 4 0.01 -5.81 -12.86
C VAL A 4 -0.69 -4.56 -13.37
N GLU A 5 -2.00 -4.68 -13.55
CA GLU A 5 -2.91 -3.57 -13.84
C GLU A 5 -3.44 -2.99 -12.53
N VAL A 6 -3.54 -1.66 -12.45
CA VAL A 6 -4.01 -0.95 -11.25
C VAL A 6 -5.11 0.02 -11.65
N LEU A 7 -6.28 -0.15 -11.03
CA LEU A 7 -7.39 0.80 -11.10
C LEU A 7 -7.56 1.47 -9.74
N ILE A 8 -7.29 2.76 -9.69
CA ILE A 8 -7.47 3.59 -8.49
C ILE A 8 -8.96 3.90 -8.33
N ARG A 9 -9.50 3.71 -7.12
CA ARG A 9 -10.92 3.97 -6.80
C ARG A 9 -11.11 5.18 -5.91
N SER A 10 -10.24 5.37 -4.93
CA SER A 10 -10.23 6.56 -4.08
C SER A 10 -8.80 7.00 -3.83
N VAL A 11 -8.60 8.32 -3.81
CA VAL A 11 -7.38 8.95 -3.32
C VAL A 11 -7.77 10.16 -2.50
N GLU A 12 -7.28 10.20 -1.27
CA GLU A 12 -7.49 11.29 -0.33
C GLU A 12 -6.12 11.73 0.18
N ALA A 13 -5.92 13.03 0.30
CA ALA A 13 -4.70 13.58 0.84
C ALA A 13 -5.02 14.83 1.66
N ALA A 14 -4.36 14.97 2.80
CA ALA A 14 -4.59 16.08 3.71
C ALA A 14 -3.25 16.65 4.16
N ARG A 15 -3.14 17.98 4.06
CA ARG A 15 -2.16 18.77 4.79
C ARG A 15 -2.73 19.04 6.19
N LEU A 16 -2.05 18.54 7.22
CA LEU A 16 -2.54 18.58 8.60
C LEU A 16 -1.93 19.74 9.41
N SER A 17 -0.91 20.41 8.87
CA SER A 17 -0.26 21.56 9.50
C SER A 17 0.16 22.62 8.49
N GLU A 18 0.07 23.89 8.89
CA GLU A 18 0.60 25.03 8.12
C GLU A 18 2.13 25.04 8.06
N ASP A 19 2.81 24.34 8.97
CA ASP A 19 4.27 24.18 8.97
C ASP A 19 4.73 23.11 7.98
N ALA A 20 3.81 22.30 7.45
CA ALA A 20 4.14 21.30 6.45
C ALA A 20 4.71 21.98 5.20
N LYS A 21 5.89 21.51 4.79
CA LYS A 21 6.56 21.89 3.55
C LYS A 21 6.92 20.62 2.80
N ASP A 22 7.17 20.80 1.53
CA ASP A 22 7.56 19.74 0.61
C ASP A 22 8.93 19.12 0.94
N ASN A 23 9.79 19.87 1.64
CA ASN A 23 11.09 19.46 2.13
C ASN A 23 11.17 19.20 3.65
N SER A 24 10.02 19.13 4.36
CA SER A 24 10.05 18.83 5.80
C SER A 24 10.68 17.45 6.05
N GLU A 25 11.60 17.39 7.02
CA GLU A 25 12.19 16.13 7.46
C GLU A 25 11.15 15.35 8.26
N VAL A 26 10.71 14.21 7.70
CA VAL A 26 9.68 13.34 8.28
C VAL A 26 10.05 11.88 8.11
N ALA A 27 9.64 11.06 9.06
CA ALA A 27 9.52 9.62 8.85
C ALA A 27 8.17 9.32 8.18
N PHE A 28 8.13 8.35 7.28
CA PHE A 28 6.90 7.87 6.67
C PHE A 28 6.47 6.57 7.33
N GLU A 29 5.31 6.59 7.94
CA GLU A 29 4.62 5.42 8.48
C GLU A 29 3.63 4.94 7.44
N VAL A 30 3.68 3.65 7.11
CA VAL A 30 2.87 3.10 6.02
C VAL A 30 2.15 1.85 6.47
N THR A 31 0.84 1.84 6.25
CA THR A 31 0.00 0.65 6.42
C THR A 31 -0.58 0.27 5.07
N ALA A 32 -0.41 -0.97 4.66
CA ALA A 32 -0.92 -1.44 3.38
C ALA A 32 -1.65 -2.78 3.54
N SER A 33 -2.74 -2.95 2.79
CA SER A 33 -3.53 -4.18 2.81
C SER A 33 -3.83 -4.68 1.39
N LEU A 34 -3.98 -5.99 1.27
CA LEU A 34 -4.42 -6.68 0.06
C LEU A 34 -5.47 -7.71 0.43
N ASN A 35 -6.57 -7.73 -0.31
CA ASN A 35 -7.63 -8.70 -0.14
C ASN A 35 -8.00 -9.26 -1.50
N GLU A 36 -7.86 -10.58 -1.66
CA GLU A 36 -8.33 -11.29 -2.85
C GLU A 36 -9.85 -11.12 -2.98
N THR A 37 -10.29 -10.79 -4.19
CA THR A 37 -11.71 -10.57 -4.50
C THR A 37 -12.22 -11.51 -5.57
N ASP A 38 -11.36 -11.93 -6.49
CA ASP A 38 -11.69 -12.88 -7.55
C ASP A 38 -10.42 -13.58 -8.02
N ARG A 39 -10.54 -14.84 -8.44
CA ARG A 39 -9.44 -15.66 -8.95
C ARG A 39 -9.95 -16.59 -10.03
N SER A 40 -9.26 -16.58 -11.17
CA SER A 40 -9.49 -17.47 -12.29
C SER A 40 -8.13 -17.99 -12.83
N PRO A 41 -8.11 -19.03 -13.68
CA PRO A 41 -6.86 -19.49 -14.26
C PRO A 41 -6.08 -18.36 -14.93
N GLY A 42 -4.84 -18.15 -14.49
CA GLY A 42 -3.95 -17.10 -14.99
C GLY A 42 -4.28 -15.66 -14.58
N GLN A 43 -5.23 -15.46 -13.66
CA GLN A 43 -5.63 -14.13 -13.22
C GLN A 43 -6.04 -14.08 -11.74
N LEU A 44 -5.58 -13.05 -11.05
CA LEU A 44 -5.94 -12.75 -9.68
C LEU A 44 -6.34 -11.28 -9.53
N VAL A 45 -7.50 -11.01 -8.93
CA VAL A 45 -8.00 -9.66 -8.68
C VAL A 45 -8.02 -9.40 -7.18
N MET A 46 -7.35 -8.33 -6.76
CA MET A 46 -7.24 -7.95 -5.36
C MET A 46 -7.68 -6.51 -5.14
N ARG A 47 -8.38 -6.25 -4.04
CA ARG A 47 -8.53 -4.90 -3.51
C ARG A 47 -7.28 -4.53 -2.72
N PHE A 48 -6.77 -3.33 -2.93
CA PHE A 48 -5.65 -2.80 -2.17
C PHE A 48 -6.04 -1.51 -1.44
N SER A 49 -5.36 -1.26 -0.32
CA SER A 49 -5.31 0.04 0.34
C SER A 49 -3.89 0.34 0.80
N ILE A 50 -3.49 1.60 0.73
CA ILE A 50 -2.22 2.11 1.25
C ILE A 50 -2.53 3.43 1.98
N ASP A 51 -2.27 3.45 3.28
CA ASP A 51 -2.33 4.60 4.17
C ASP A 51 -0.88 5.04 4.46
N ILE A 52 -0.58 6.30 4.19
CA ILE A 52 0.74 6.90 4.37
C ILE A 52 0.56 8.09 5.31
N GLN A 53 1.26 8.06 6.43
CA GLN A 53 1.30 9.13 7.42
C GLN A 53 2.73 9.58 7.65
N THR A 54 2.90 10.84 8.03
CA THR A 54 4.20 11.36 8.42
C THR A 54 4.34 11.39 9.94
N ALA A 55 5.56 11.20 10.44
CA ALA A 55 5.95 11.51 11.81
C ALA A 55 7.07 12.56 11.77
N PRO A 56 6.87 13.79 12.31
CA PRO A 56 5.64 14.29 12.94
C PRO A 56 4.43 14.36 11.99
N GLN A 57 3.22 14.40 12.55
CA GLN A 57 1.96 14.34 11.80
C GLN A 57 1.66 15.65 11.08
N LEU A 58 2.28 15.81 9.90
CA LEU A 58 2.16 16.97 9.02
C LEU A 58 1.24 16.69 7.83
N ALA A 59 1.14 15.43 7.41
CA ALA A 59 0.33 15.03 6.28
C ALA A 59 -0.15 13.58 6.38
N LYS A 60 -1.23 13.31 5.64
CA LYS A 60 -1.78 11.97 5.42
C LYS A 60 -2.14 11.80 3.96
N ILE A 61 -1.90 10.62 3.41
CA ILE A 61 -2.34 10.22 2.07
C ILE A 61 -2.93 8.81 2.16
N ASP A 62 -4.14 8.65 1.66
CA ASP A 62 -4.84 7.39 1.54
C ASP A 62 -5.12 7.08 0.08
N ILE A 63 -4.77 5.88 -0.37
CA ILE A 63 -5.09 5.41 -1.71
C ILE A 63 -5.64 4.00 -1.66
N SER A 64 -6.72 3.77 -2.38
CA SER A 64 -7.32 2.45 -2.50
C SER A 64 -7.82 2.18 -3.92
N GLY A 65 -7.90 0.90 -4.25
CA GLY A 65 -8.26 0.49 -5.60
C GLY A 65 -8.29 -1.01 -5.77
N VAL A 66 -8.19 -1.42 -7.03
CA VAL A 66 -8.12 -2.82 -7.44
C VAL A 66 -6.85 -3.03 -8.24
N ALA A 67 -6.13 -4.10 -7.93
CA ALA A 67 -5.00 -4.59 -8.69
C ALA A 67 -5.39 -5.92 -9.35
N LYS A 68 -5.14 -6.04 -10.65
CA LYS A 68 -5.35 -7.27 -11.42
C LYS A 68 -3.98 -7.79 -11.86
N LEU A 69 -3.69 -9.02 -11.45
CA LEU A 69 -2.46 -9.73 -11.78
C LEU A 69 -2.79 -10.74 -12.89
N ILE A 70 -2.02 -10.72 -13.97
CA ILE A 70 -2.24 -11.58 -15.15
C ILE A 70 -0.92 -12.27 -15.47
N GLY A 71 -0.91 -13.61 -15.53
CA GLY A 71 0.29 -14.39 -15.81
C GLY A 71 0.18 -15.84 -15.36
N GLU A 72 1.30 -16.56 -15.33
CA GLU A 72 1.31 -17.93 -14.83
C GLU A 72 1.06 -17.97 -13.32
N GLU A 73 0.28 -18.95 -12.85
CA GLU A 73 -0.12 -19.06 -11.44
C GLU A 73 1.09 -19.09 -10.50
N GLN A 74 2.13 -19.84 -10.86
CA GLN A 74 3.36 -19.93 -10.08
C GLN A 74 4.10 -18.60 -9.96
N GLU A 75 4.01 -17.73 -10.98
CA GLU A 75 4.61 -16.41 -10.94
C GLU A 75 3.76 -15.41 -10.16
N ILE A 76 2.43 -15.52 -10.23
CA ILE A 76 1.49 -14.74 -9.42
C ILE A 76 1.77 -15.01 -7.94
N GLU A 77 1.89 -16.27 -7.54
CA GLU A 77 2.18 -16.66 -6.15
C GLU A 77 3.52 -16.09 -5.66
N ARG A 78 4.55 -16.04 -6.53
CA ARG A 78 5.84 -15.42 -6.19
C ARG A 78 5.73 -13.92 -5.90
N LEU A 79 4.73 -13.21 -6.43
CA LEU A 79 4.50 -11.80 -6.10
C LEU A 79 3.76 -11.60 -4.78
N LEU A 80 3.06 -12.62 -4.29
CA LEU A 80 2.30 -12.59 -3.03
C LEU A 80 3.14 -13.01 -1.82
N VAL A 81 4.22 -13.77 -2.05
CA VAL A 81 5.11 -14.24 -0.99
C VAL A 81 6.30 -13.28 -0.81
N GLY A 82 6.44 -12.74 0.40
CA GLY A 82 7.65 -12.00 0.78
C GLY A 82 8.88 -12.90 0.75
N LYS A 83 10.05 -12.35 0.38
CA LYS A 83 11.31 -13.12 0.32
C LYS A 83 11.71 -13.70 1.67
N ASP A 84 11.47 -12.93 2.74
CA ASP A 84 11.76 -13.27 4.12
C ASP A 84 10.49 -13.13 4.98
N ALA A 85 10.45 -13.79 6.14
CA ALA A 85 9.36 -13.63 7.10
C ALA A 85 9.22 -12.14 7.52
N GLY A 86 8.05 -11.56 7.26
CA GLY A 86 7.75 -10.16 7.56
C GLY A 86 8.20 -9.15 6.49
N SER A 87 8.82 -9.60 5.39
CA SER A 87 9.11 -8.74 4.24
C SER A 87 7.85 -8.41 3.44
N THR A 88 7.81 -7.19 2.87
CA THR A 88 6.71 -6.74 2.03
C THR A 88 6.62 -7.59 0.75
N PRO A 89 5.48 -8.23 0.44
CA PRO A 89 5.28 -8.94 -0.82
C PRO A 89 5.57 -8.06 -2.05
N PRO A 90 6.27 -8.57 -3.09
CA PRO A 90 6.64 -7.79 -4.27
C PRO A 90 5.47 -7.11 -5.00
N VAL A 91 4.25 -7.65 -4.89
CA VAL A 91 3.05 -7.05 -5.48
C VAL A 91 2.78 -5.63 -4.96
N PHE A 92 3.08 -5.33 -3.69
CA PHE A 92 2.89 -3.97 -3.15
C PHE A 92 3.77 -2.95 -3.84
N MET A 93 5.05 -3.27 -4.05
CA MET A 93 5.95 -2.40 -4.80
C MET A 93 5.51 -2.23 -6.25
N SER A 94 4.90 -3.27 -6.85
CA SER A 94 4.37 -3.20 -8.21
C SER A 94 3.17 -2.25 -8.30
N ILE A 95 2.25 -2.32 -7.33
CA ILE A 95 1.11 -1.39 -7.22
C ILE A 95 1.62 0.03 -6.94
N TYR A 96 2.51 0.19 -5.97
CA TYR A 96 3.03 1.49 -5.55
C TYR A 96 3.70 2.26 -6.69
N LYS A 97 4.52 1.57 -7.50
CA LYS A 97 5.14 2.18 -8.70
C LYS A 97 4.11 2.71 -9.69
N LYS A 98 2.96 2.03 -9.84
CA LYS A 98 1.88 2.45 -10.76
C LYS A 98 1.13 3.67 -10.23
N VAL A 99 0.99 3.81 -8.92
CA VAL A 99 0.28 4.95 -8.30
C VAL A 99 1.19 6.13 -7.94
N TYR A 100 2.52 5.92 -7.90
CA TYR A 100 3.50 6.90 -7.41
C TYR A 100 3.39 8.28 -8.06
N ALA A 101 3.23 8.35 -9.38
CA ALA A 101 3.13 9.63 -10.08
C ALA A 101 1.95 10.47 -9.57
N MET A 102 0.82 9.83 -9.26
CA MET A 102 -0.34 10.50 -8.69
C MET A 102 -0.06 11.00 -7.27
N LEU A 103 0.58 10.17 -6.42
CA LEU A 103 0.97 10.56 -5.06
C LEU A 103 1.93 11.76 -5.08
N TYR A 104 2.90 11.76 -6.00
CA TYR A 104 3.86 12.84 -6.17
C TYR A 104 3.17 14.16 -6.56
N LEU A 105 2.24 14.10 -7.53
CA LEU A 105 1.49 15.28 -7.96
C LEU A 105 0.56 15.82 -6.87
N LEU A 106 -0.11 14.94 -6.12
CA LEU A 106 -0.96 15.32 -4.99
C LEU A 106 -0.14 15.96 -3.87
N ALA A 107 1.00 15.35 -3.50
CA ALA A 107 1.88 15.87 -2.48
C ALA A 107 2.39 17.28 -2.83
N GLY A 108 2.83 17.48 -4.09
CA GLY A 108 3.27 18.79 -4.57
C GLY A 108 2.13 19.82 -4.59
N SER A 109 0.93 19.41 -4.98
CA SER A 109 -0.25 20.30 -5.02
C SER A 109 -0.65 20.77 -3.62
N LEU A 110 -0.49 19.92 -2.60
CA LEU A 110 -0.79 20.23 -1.21
C LEU A 110 0.41 20.79 -0.43
N ARG A 111 1.59 20.88 -1.06
CA ARG A 111 2.87 21.28 -0.41
C ARG A 111 3.18 20.46 0.86
N ILE A 112 2.96 19.15 0.78
CA ILE A 112 3.30 18.19 1.84
C ILE A 112 4.54 17.37 1.45
N PRO A 113 5.24 16.72 2.39
CA PRO A 113 6.39 15.88 2.10
C PRO A 113 6.09 14.79 1.05
N TYR A 114 7.02 14.58 0.13
CA TYR A 114 6.87 13.57 -0.92
C TYR A 114 7.26 12.17 -0.40
N PRO A 115 6.38 11.16 -0.51
CA PRO A 115 6.80 9.79 -0.24
C PRO A 115 7.82 9.37 -1.32
N SER A 116 8.85 8.60 -0.97
CA SER A 116 9.87 8.19 -1.95
C SER A 116 9.33 7.11 -2.91
N PRO A 117 9.85 6.98 -4.16
CA PRO A 117 9.47 5.89 -5.08
C PRO A 117 9.77 4.47 -4.54
N GLY A 118 10.61 4.37 -3.51
CA GLY A 118 11.02 3.12 -2.88
C GLY A 118 10.38 2.86 -1.52
N LEU A 119 9.37 3.65 -1.12
CA LEU A 119 8.84 3.65 0.24
C LEU A 119 8.38 2.26 0.74
N LEU A 120 7.66 1.49 -0.09
CA LEU A 120 7.17 0.15 0.30
C LEU A 120 8.25 -0.95 0.32
N LYS A 121 9.53 -0.64 0.17
CA LYS A 121 10.59 -1.65 0.33
C LYS A 121 10.78 -2.07 1.81
N VAL A 122 10.26 -1.28 2.75
CA VAL A 122 10.51 -1.43 4.20
C VAL A 122 9.20 -1.28 4.98
N VAL A 123 8.18 -2.08 4.65
CA VAL A 123 6.86 -1.96 5.32
C VAL A 123 6.44 -3.27 5.97
N LYS A 124 6.02 -3.18 7.24
CA LYS A 124 5.32 -4.25 7.94
C LYS A 124 3.92 -4.37 7.32
N VAL A 125 3.71 -5.41 6.54
CA VAL A 125 2.42 -5.69 5.91
C VAL A 125 1.56 -6.49 6.89
N ALA A 126 0.39 -5.97 7.24
CA ALA A 126 -0.63 -6.79 7.90
C ALA A 126 -1.25 -7.71 6.84
N SER A 127 -0.93 -9.00 6.88
CA SER A 127 -1.62 -9.96 6.01
C SER A 127 -3.02 -10.25 6.56
N SER A 128 -3.98 -10.62 5.72
CA SER A 128 -5.35 -10.94 6.14
C SER A 128 -5.43 -12.05 7.21
N ARG A 129 -4.39 -12.88 7.36
CA ARG A 129 -4.27 -13.85 8.46
C ARG A 129 -3.97 -13.21 9.82
N GLU A 130 -3.21 -12.12 9.85
CA GLU A 130 -2.89 -11.40 11.10
C GLU A 130 -4.04 -10.51 11.56
N VAL A 131 -4.78 -9.90 10.64
CA VAL A 131 -5.97 -9.08 10.98
C VAL A 131 -7.07 -9.96 11.59
N ALA A 132 -7.27 -11.17 11.06
CA ALA A 132 -8.21 -12.14 11.62
C ALA A 132 -7.79 -12.62 13.03
N ALA A 133 -6.50 -12.91 13.24
CA ALA A 133 -5.97 -13.34 14.54
C ALA A 133 -6.05 -12.23 15.60
N THR A 134 -5.86 -10.97 15.20
CA THR A 134 -5.93 -9.81 16.12
C THR A 134 -7.37 -9.54 16.56
N ALA A 135 -8.32 -9.61 15.62
CA ALA A 135 -9.75 -9.43 15.91
C ALA A 135 -10.33 -10.58 16.78
N GLU A 136 -9.81 -11.80 16.66
CA GLU A 136 -10.21 -12.94 17.49
C GLU A 136 -9.64 -12.84 18.92
N ASN A 137 -8.39 -12.40 19.09
CA ASN A 137 -7.78 -12.19 20.41
C ASN A 137 -8.45 -11.08 21.22
N GLU A 138 -8.99 -10.06 20.55
CA GLU A 138 -9.70 -8.96 21.21
C GLU A 138 -11.12 -9.35 21.62
N ARG A 139 -11.74 -10.32 20.94
CA ARG A 139 -13.03 -10.91 21.33
C ARG A 139 -12.94 -11.88 22.51
N ILE A 140 -11.81 -12.58 22.67
CA ILE A 140 -11.60 -13.51 23.80
C ILE A 140 -11.31 -12.74 25.12
N ARG A 141 -10.92 -11.47 25.03
CA ARG A 141 -10.60 -10.61 26.18
C ARG A 141 -11.75 -9.71 26.67
N ARG A 142 -12.94 -9.80 26.06
CA ARG A 142 -14.18 -9.14 26.54
C ARG A 142 -15.15 -10.18 27.08
#